data_AF-A0A2N6DE54-F1
#
_entry.id   AF-A0A2N6DE54-F1
#
_cell.length_a   1.000
_cell.length_b   1.000
_cell.length_c   1.000
_cell.angle_alpha   90.00
_cell.angle_beta   90.00
_cell.angle_gamma   90.00
#
_symmetry.space_group_name_H-M   'P 1'
#
loop_
_entity.id
_entity.type
_entity.pdbx_description
1 polymer ?
#
loop_
_entity_poly.entity_id
_entity_poly.type
_entity_poly.pdbx_seq_one_letter_code
_entity_poly.pdbx_strand_id
1 'polypeptide(L)'
;MPLLDIEKVIEKDKLNSRFKLVHIAGLRARELNSPTETTVSRQNEDHTKVTTTALSEVIEKQIAFEQNNVEEDAIEIAKANA
;
A
#
# COMPACT_ATOMS: atom_id res chain seq x y z
N MET A 1 -15.85 -1.03 13.05
CA MET A 1 -14.46 -0.54 13.02
C MET A 1 -13.61 -1.55 12.25
N PRO A 2 -13.02 -1.16 11.10
CA PRO A 2 -12.25 -2.07 10.25
C PRO A 2 -10.96 -2.61 10.91
N LEU A 3 -10.52 -2.00 12.01
CA LEU A 3 -9.33 -2.39 12.78
C LEU A 3 -9.45 -3.68 13.60
N LEU A 4 -10.66 -4.24 13.78
CA LEU A 4 -10.88 -5.33 14.73
C LEU A 4 -10.36 -6.70 14.27
N ASP A 5 -10.01 -6.87 12.99
CA ASP A 5 -9.63 -8.17 12.43
C ASP A 5 -8.50 -8.10 11.38
N ILE A 6 -7.54 -7.18 11.58
CA ILE A 6 -6.36 -7.07 10.72
C ILE A 6 -5.61 -8.41 10.60
N GLU A 7 -5.57 -9.19 11.68
CA GLU A 7 -4.92 -10.50 11.71
C GLU A 7 -5.62 -11.53 10.82
N LYS A 8 -6.96 -11.53 10.78
CA LYS A 8 -7.73 -12.42 9.89
C LYS A 8 -7.53 -12.10 8.42
N VAL A 9 -7.25 -10.84 8.07
CA VAL A 9 -6.96 -10.43 6.70
C VAL A 9 -5.57 -10.88 6.28
N ILE A 10 -4.58 -10.67 7.17
CA ILE A 10 -3.18 -11.03 6.93
C ILE A 10 -2.99 -12.54 6.78
N GLU A 11 -3.78 -13.36 7.48
CA GLU A 11 -3.72 -14.83 7.36
C GLU A 11 -4.40 -15.37 6.10
N LYS A 12 -5.38 -14.66 5.53
CA LYS A 12 -6.17 -15.12 4.38
C LYS A 12 -5.50 -14.86 3.04
N ASP A 13 -4.84 -13.73 2.91
CA ASP A 13 -4.11 -13.35 1.72
C ASP A 13 -2.62 -13.53 1.97
N LYS A 14 -1.84 -13.95 0.97
CA LYS A 14 -0.38 -14.16 1.01
C LYS A 14 0.45 -12.90 1.35
N LEU A 15 -0.15 -11.92 2.03
CA LEU A 15 0.45 -10.77 2.67
C LEU A 15 1.22 -11.24 3.92
N ASN A 16 2.27 -12.03 3.69
CA ASN A 16 3.04 -12.74 4.73
C ASN A 16 3.75 -11.82 5.76
N SER A 17 3.57 -10.49 5.68
CA SER A 17 4.25 -9.53 6.53
C SER A 17 3.32 -8.42 6.98
N ARG A 18 3.04 -8.40 8.29
CA ARG A 18 2.35 -7.32 9.00
C ARG A 18 3.07 -5.98 8.80
N PHE A 19 4.40 -6.01 8.71
CA PHE A 19 5.22 -4.84 8.45
C PHE A 19 5.01 -4.28 7.05
N LYS A 20 4.90 -5.15 6.03
CA LYS A 20 4.62 -4.71 4.65
C LYS A 20 3.23 -4.07 4.55
N LEU A 21 2.23 -4.63 5.22
CA LEU A 21 0.89 -4.03 5.29
C LEU A 21 0.94 -2.60 5.86
N VAL A 22 1.54 -2.44 7.03
CA VAL A 22 1.62 -1.14 7.71
C VAL A 22 2.44 -0.15 6.89
N HIS A 23 3.52 -0.61 6.26
CA HIS A 23 4.35 0.23 5.41
C HIS A 23 3.56 0.78 4.21
N ILE A 24 2.87 -0.09 3.48
CA ILE A 24 2.04 0.29 2.32
C ILE A 24 0.90 1.24 2.76
N ALA A 25 0.19 0.90 3.84
CA ALA A 25 -0.84 1.77 4.38
C ALA A 25 -0.31 3.14 4.84
N GLY A 26 0.92 3.18 5.36
CA GLY A 26 1.60 4.42 5.72
C GLY A 26 1.90 5.32 4.51
N LEU A 27 2.40 4.73 3.42
CA LEU A 27 2.61 5.46 2.15
C LEU A 27 1.29 6.02 1.63
N ARG A 28 0.24 5.19 1.62
CA ARG A 28 -1.09 5.62 1.18
C ARG A 28 -1.69 6.72 2.06
N ALA A 29 -1.57 6.62 3.38
CA ALA A 29 -2.02 7.65 4.29
C ALA A 29 -1.29 8.99 4.08
N ARG A 30 -0.01 8.94 3.70
CA ARG A 30 0.77 10.13 3.35
C ARG A 30 0.26 10.79 2.07
N GLU A 31 -0.03 10.01 1.02
CA GLU A 31 -0.63 10.53 -0.22
C GLU A 31 -1.98 11.22 0.07
N LEU A 32 -2.84 10.60 0.87
CA LEU A 32 -4.14 11.16 1.23
C LEU A 32 -4.04 12.45 2.07
N ASN A 33 -2.96 12.64 2.83
CA ASN A 33 -2.71 13.86 3.60
C ASN A 33 -2.07 14.98 2.78
N SER A 34 -1.37 14.64 1.69
CA SER A 34 -0.65 15.59 0.84
C SER A 34 -0.88 15.23 -0.63
N PRO A 35 -2.12 15.36 -1.11
CA PRO A 35 -2.49 14.96 -2.46
C PRO A 35 -1.82 15.85 -3.50
N THR A 36 -1.32 15.20 -4.55
CA THR A 36 -0.86 15.81 -5.80
C THR A 36 -1.92 15.67 -6.89
N GLU A 37 -1.70 16.27 -8.07
CA GLU A 37 -2.62 16.17 -9.21
C GLU A 37 -2.86 14.73 -9.70
N THR A 38 -1.91 13.83 -9.46
CA THR A 38 -1.99 12.42 -9.85
C THR A 38 -2.51 11.51 -8.72
N THR A 39 -2.79 12.07 -7.53
CA THR A 39 -3.18 11.28 -6.38
C THR A 39 -4.60 10.74 -6.55
N VAL A 40 -4.73 9.42 -6.42
CA VAL A 40 -6.04 8.76 -6.42
C VAL A 40 -6.82 9.18 -5.17
N SER A 41 -8.03 9.67 -5.37
CA SER A 41 -8.95 10.05 -4.28
C SER A 41 -9.26 8.86 -3.36
N ARG A 42 -9.82 9.14 -2.18
CA ARG A 42 -10.29 8.09 -1.27
C ARG A 42 -11.32 7.21 -1.96
N GLN A 43 -11.22 5.90 -1.76
CA GLN A 43 -12.11 4.91 -2.38
C GLN A 43 -13.33 4.60 -1.52
N ASN A 44 -13.31 4.96 -0.23
CA ASN A 44 -14.45 4.83 0.67
C ASN A 44 -15.08 6.19 1.00
N GLU A 45 -16.40 6.20 1.16
CA GLU A 45 -17.18 7.39 1.55
C GLU A 45 -17.18 7.62 3.07
N ASP A 46 -16.63 6.67 3.83
CA ASP A 46 -16.51 6.77 5.27
C ASP A 46 -15.56 7.92 5.65
N HIS A 47 -16.09 8.92 6.35
CA HIS A 47 -15.33 10.07 6.91
C HIS A 47 -14.42 9.68 8.09
N THR A 48 -13.67 8.59 7.94
CA THR A 48 -12.71 8.11 8.92
C THR A 48 -11.36 8.82 8.78
N LYS A 49 -10.48 8.60 9.75
CA LYS A 49 -9.12 9.13 9.70
C LYS A 49 -8.38 8.51 8.50
N VAL A 50 -7.52 9.29 7.86
CA VAL A 50 -6.70 8.88 6.70
C VAL A 50 -5.97 7.54 6.89
N THR A 51 -5.48 7.26 8.10
CA THR A 51 -4.79 5.99 8.40
C THR A 51 -5.74 4.80 8.43
N THR A 52 -6.97 5.01 8.90
CA THR A 52 -8.04 3.99 8.88
C THR A 52 -8.50 3.74 7.45
N THR A 53 -8.74 4.81 6.67
CA THR A 53 -9.05 4.70 5.23
C THR A 53 -7.95 3.94 4.50
N ALA A 54 -6.69 4.33 4.67
CA ALA A 54 -5.57 3.69 3.99
C ALA A 54 -5.43 2.19 4.34
N LEU A 55 -5.61 1.81 5.61
CA LEU A 55 -5.60 0.41 6.00
C LEU A 55 -6.75 -0.37 5.34
N SER A 56 -7.97 0.18 5.34
CA SER A 56 -9.11 -0.44 4.66
C SER A 56 -8.89 -0.59 3.16
N GLU A 57 -8.43 0.47 2.48
CA GLU A 57 -8.17 0.46 1.03
C GLU A 57 -7.15 -0.62 0.64
N VAL A 58 -6.09 -0.80 1.44
CA VAL A 58 -5.06 -1.81 1.22
C VAL A 58 -5.58 -3.23 1.49
N ILE A 59 -6.33 -3.40 2.57
CA ILE A 59 -6.94 -4.69 2.97
C ILE A 59 -7.97 -5.16 1.94
N GLU A 60 -8.80 -4.25 1.45
CA GLU A 60 -9.88 -4.53 0.49
C GLU A 60 -9.40 -4.55 -0.96
N LYS A 61 -8.09 -4.34 -1.21
CA LYS A 61 -7.45 -4.31 -2.53
C LYS A 61 -8.09 -3.28 -3.48
N GLN A 62 -8.59 -2.18 -2.92
CA GLN A 62 -9.13 -1.06 -3.69
C GLN A 62 -8.02 -0.28 -4.40
N ILE A 63 -6.76 -0.50 -4.02
CA ILE A 63 -5.58 0.15 -4.59
C ILE A 63 -4.54 -0.90 -4.93
N ALA A 64 -4.01 -0.82 -6.15
CA ALA A 64 -2.91 -1.64 -6.61
C ALA A 64 -1.57 -1.01 -6.20
N PHE A 65 -0.70 -1.83 -5.60
CA PHE A 65 0.68 -1.44 -5.31
C PHE A 65 1.62 -2.33 -6.10
N GLU A 66 2.37 -1.73 -7.01
CA GLU A 66 3.44 -2.42 -7.73
C GLU A 66 4.75 -2.22 -7.00
N GLN A 67 5.46 -3.32 -6.77
CA GLN A 67 6.81 -3.27 -6.24
C GLN A 67 7.76 -2.98 -7.41
N ASN A 68 8.21 -1.74 -7.52
CA ASN A 68 9.26 -1.40 -8.48
C ASN A 68 10.58 -2.03 -8.00
N ASN A 69 11.00 -3.13 -8.63
CA ASN A 69 12.29 -3.80 -8.38
C ASN A 69 13.45 -3.01 -9.03
N VAL A 70 13.57 -1.72 -8.71
CA VAL A 70 14.57 -0.82 -9.32
C VAL A 70 16.01 -1.34 -9.12
N GLU A 71 16.26 -2.14 -8.08
CA GLU A 71 17.57 -2.76 -7.85
C GLU A 71 17.89 -3.90 -8.81
N GLU A 72 16.90 -4.70 -9.26
CA GLU A 72 17.14 -5.77 -10.24
C GLU A 72 17.40 -5.18 -11.64
N ASP A 73 16.63 -4.15 -12.01
CA ASP A 73 16.79 -3.45 -13.29
C ASP A 73 18.14 -2.74 -13.38
N ALA A 74 18.61 -2.12 -12.28
CA ALA A 74 19.92 -1.47 -12.23
C ALA A 74 21.09 -2.46 -12.33
N ILE A 75 20.95 -3.65 -11.73
CA ILE A 75 21.97 -4.72 -11.80
C ILE A 75 22.01 -5.35 -13.20
N GLU A 76 20.86 -5.48 -13.87
CA GLU A 76 20.77 -6.02 -15.22
C GLU A 76 21.39 -5.05 -16.27
N ILE A 77 21.14 -3.74 -16.14
CA ILE A 77 21.77 -2.71 -16.97
C ILE A 77 23.29 -2.65 -16.74
N ALA A 78 23.75 -2.83 -15.50
CA ALA A 78 25.18 -2.86 -15.19
C ALA A 78 25.89 -4.09 -15.77
N LYS A 79 25.23 -5.25 -15.84
CA LYS A 79 25.75 -6.46 -16.49
C LYS A 79 25.72 -6.41 -18.01
N ALA A 80 24.75 -5.73 -18.60
CA ALA A 80 24.64 -5.58 -20.06
C ALA A 80 25.69 -4.64 -20.67
N ASN A 81 26.31 -3.79 -19.86
CA ASN A 81 27.34 -2.82 -20.27
C ASN A 81 28.78 -3.22 -19.87
N ALA A 82 28.98 -4.43 -19.34
CA ALA A 82 30.28 -5.00 -18.99
C ALA A 82 30.68 -6.09 -19.99
#